data_AF-U2MFU3-F1
#
_entry.id   AF-U2MFU3-F1
#
_cell.length_a   1.000
_cell.length_b   1.000
_cell.length_c   1.000
_cell.angle_alpha   90.00
_cell.angle_beta   90.00
_cell.angle_gamma   90.00
#
_symmetry.space_group_name_H-M   'P 1'
#
loop_
_entity.id
_entity.type
_entity.pdbx_description
1 polymer ?
#
loop_
_entity_poly.entity_id
_entity_poly.type
_entity_poly.pdbx_seq_one_letter_code
_entity_poly.pdbx_strand_id
1 'polypeptide(L)'
;MKKLNIQIPKMMQIDSSYCGRYSNSHHLQFQFNMYELVKAVDKLKLHLTDELLKTWADCLDLETELNKQATATVYTEQMKACDQQRDDLLTNLFGVVRAQLKSPVAAVREAAKALDKG
;
A
#
# COMPACT_ATOMS: atom_id res chain seq x y z
N MET A 1 -21.42 11.43 47.98
CA MET A 1 -20.60 11.46 46.75
C MET A 1 -19.94 12.84 46.67
N LYS A 2 -18.61 12.92 46.55
CA LYS A 2 -17.90 14.21 46.43
C LYS A 2 -18.29 14.84 45.08
N LYS A 3 -18.81 16.07 45.09
CA LYS A 3 -19.02 16.86 43.87
C LYS A 3 -17.65 17.23 43.31
N LEU A 4 -17.28 16.65 42.18
CA LEU A 4 -16.11 17.07 41.42
C LEU A 4 -16.45 18.43 40.79
N ASN A 5 -15.83 19.50 41.30
CA ASN A 5 -16.01 20.85 40.80
C ASN A 5 -15.09 21.08 39.59
N ILE A 6 -15.43 20.46 38.46
CA ILE A 6 -14.64 20.56 37.23
C ILE A 6 -15.10 21.80 36.48
N GLN A 7 -14.27 22.85 36.47
CA GLN A 7 -14.45 23.98 35.57
C GLN A 7 -13.94 23.58 34.18
N ILE A 8 -14.85 23.32 33.25
CA ILE A 8 -14.52 23.12 31.84
C ILE A 8 -14.49 24.50 31.17
N PRO A 9 -13.41 24.87 30.46
CA PRO A 9 -13.32 26.15 29.78
C PRO A 9 -14.42 26.28 28.72
N LYS A 10 -14.95 27.50 28.57
CA LYS A 10 -16.05 27.79 27.63
C LYS A 10 -15.66 27.55 26.17
N MET A 11 -14.38 27.67 25.85
CA MET A 11 -13.76 27.33 24.57
C MET A 11 -12.39 26.72 24.84
N MET A 12 -12.02 25.69 24.08
CA MET A 12 -10.70 25.06 24.11
C MET A 12 -10.10 25.13 22.71
N GLN A 13 -8.88 25.63 22.61
CA GLN A 13 -8.11 25.53 21.39
C GLN A 13 -7.54 24.12 21.32
N ILE A 14 -7.82 23.42 20.22
CA ILE A 14 -7.19 22.14 19.92
C ILE A 14 -5.93 22.46 19.12
N ASP A 15 -4.76 22.06 19.63
CA ASP A 15 -3.51 22.19 18.89
C ASP A 15 -3.62 21.39 17.59
N SER A 16 -3.28 22.03 16.47
CA SER A 16 -3.32 21.33 15.19
C SER A 16 -2.20 20.31 15.14
N SER A 17 -2.51 19.12 14.62
CA SER A 17 -1.47 18.21 14.17
C SER A 17 -0.87 18.80 12.89
N TYR A 18 0.43 19.08 12.89
CA TYR A 18 1.18 19.67 11.76
C TYR A 18 1.36 18.68 10.58
N CYS A 19 0.36 17.83 10.33
CA CYS A 19 0.36 16.78 9.33
C CYS A 19 -0.38 17.26 8.08
N GLY A 20 0.33 18.03 7.25
CA GLY A 20 -0.20 18.50 5.96
C GLY A 20 -0.31 17.42 4.88
N ARG A 21 0.13 16.18 5.15
CA ARG A 21 0.07 15.05 4.22
C ARG A 21 -0.18 13.74 4.97
N TYR A 22 -1.19 13.01 4.56
CA TYR A 22 -1.46 11.64 5.00
C TYR A 22 -1.15 10.67 3.85
N SER A 23 -0.61 9.49 4.16
CA SER A 23 -0.70 8.39 3.19
C SER A 23 -2.16 7.98 3.02
N ASN A 24 -2.51 7.35 1.91
CA ASN A 24 -3.88 6.91 1.65
C ASN A 24 -4.45 6.05 2.80
N SER A 25 -3.63 5.18 3.41
CA SER A 25 -4.00 4.40 4.59
C SER A 25 -4.27 5.24 5.85
N HIS A 26 -3.43 6.24 6.12
CA HIS A 26 -3.62 7.13 7.29
C HIS A 26 -4.82 8.06 7.10
N HIS A 27 -5.05 8.54 5.87
CA HIS A 27 -6.24 9.32 5.53
C HIS A 27 -7.50 8.49 5.77
N LEU A 28 -7.57 7.28 5.23
CA LEU A 28 -8.70 6.37 5.41
C LEU A 28 -8.95 6.04 6.89
N GLN A 29 -7.88 5.76 7.66
CA GLN A 29 -8.00 5.53 9.11
C GLN A 29 -8.57 6.75 9.84
N PHE A 30 -8.12 7.95 9.49
CA PHE A 30 -8.68 9.18 10.04
C PHE A 30 -10.18 9.30 9.73
N GLN A 31 -10.58 9.04 8.48
CA GLN A 31 -11.98 9.11 8.07
C GLN A 31 -12.86 8.08 8.79
N PHE A 32 -12.37 6.85 9.00
CA PHE A 32 -13.07 5.84 9.82
C PHE A 32 -13.30 6.32 11.25
N ASN A 33 -12.26 6.85 11.90
CA ASN A 33 -12.37 7.36 13.27
C ASN A 33 -13.36 8.52 13.36
N MET A 34 -13.31 9.45 12.40
CA MET A 34 -14.23 10.58 12.34
C MET A 34 -15.68 10.14 12.12
N TYR A 35 -15.89 9.19 11.20
CA TYR A 35 -17.21 8.65 10.93
C TYR A 35 -17.83 7.99 12.17
N GLU A 36 -17.07 7.16 12.90
CA GLU A 36 -17.55 6.52 14.12
C GLU A 36 -17.90 7.54 15.22
N LEU A 37 -17.07 8.57 15.39
CA LEU A 37 -17.35 9.66 16.35
C LEU A 37 -18.63 10.43 15.97
N VAL A 38 -18.80 10.77 14.69
CA VAL A 38 -19.95 11.53 14.20
C VAL A 38 -21.24 10.69 14.28
N LYS A 39 -21.18 9.42 13.89
CA LYS A 39 -22.31 8.48 13.91
C LYS A 39 -22.81 8.19 15.32
N ALA A 40 -21.93 8.21 16.32
CA ALA A 40 -22.29 8.01 17.72
C ALA A 40 -23.09 9.18 18.33
N VAL A 41 -23.02 10.37 17.72
CA VAL A 41 -23.77 11.55 18.15
C VAL A 41 -25.15 11.56 17.48
N ASP A 42 -26.16 12.04 18.20
CA ASP A 42 -27.49 12.25 17.64
C ASP A 42 -27.42 13.16 16.39
N LYS A 43 -27.71 12.56 15.23
CA LYS A 43 -27.65 13.19 13.91
C LYS A 43 -28.43 14.50 13.82
N LEU A 44 -29.55 14.63 14.55
CA LEU A 44 -30.37 15.83 14.51
C LEU A 44 -29.66 17.03 15.16
N LYS A 45 -28.80 16.79 16.16
CA LYS A 45 -27.99 17.84 16.80
C LYS A 45 -26.87 18.35 15.91
N LEU A 46 -26.43 17.52 14.97
CA LEU A 46 -25.40 17.86 13.99
C LEU A 46 -26.00 18.27 12.63
N HIS A 47 -27.32 18.33 12.51
CA HIS A 47 -28.04 18.59 11.26
C HIS A 47 -27.65 17.64 10.12
N LEU A 48 -27.40 16.38 10.45
CA LEU A 48 -27.04 15.33 9.48
C LEU A 48 -28.26 14.51 9.07
N THR A 49 -28.31 14.13 7.79
CA THR A 49 -29.32 13.20 7.25
C THR A 49 -28.79 11.77 7.25
N ASP A 50 -29.70 10.79 7.25
CA ASP A 50 -29.32 9.38 7.08
C ASP A 50 -28.65 9.12 5.73
N GLU A 51 -29.10 9.83 4.70
CA GLU A 51 -28.50 9.77 3.36
C GLU A 51 -27.04 10.22 3.39
N LEU A 52 -26.72 11.31 4.09
CA LEU A 52 -25.34 11.81 4.16
C LEU A 52 -24.42 10.84 4.93
N LEU A 53 -24.90 10.26 6.03
CA LEU A 53 -24.15 9.24 6.76
C LEU A 53 -23.92 7.99 5.91
N LYS A 54 -24.93 7.58 5.12
CA LYS A 54 -24.80 6.46 4.19
C LYS A 54 -23.77 6.77 3.10
N THR A 55 -23.84 7.95 2.47
CA THR A 55 -22.87 8.34 1.43
C THR A 55 -21.45 8.36 1.97
N TRP A 56 -21.23 8.83 3.21
CA TRP A 56 -19.90 8.78 3.82
C TRP A 56 -19.43 7.33 4.03
N ALA A 57 -20.29 6.44 4.51
CA ALA A 57 -19.94 5.02 4.61
C ALA A 57 -19.58 4.41 3.24
N ASP A 58 -20.36 4.71 2.19
CA ASP A 58 -20.08 4.26 0.83
C ASP A 58 -18.71 4.78 0.33
N CYS A 59 -18.34 6.02 0.68
CA CYS A 59 -17.01 6.58 0.38
C CYS A 59 -15.88 5.84 1.12
N LEU A 60 -16.08 5.47 2.38
CA LEU A 60 -15.09 4.70 3.15
C LEU A 60 -14.85 3.32 2.52
N ASP A 61 -15.91 2.66 2.08
CA ASP A 61 -15.82 1.36 1.40
C ASP A 61 -15.09 1.49 0.06
N LEU A 62 -15.41 2.52 -0.73
CA LEU A 62 -14.73 2.80 -1.99
C LEU A 62 -13.23 3.08 -1.78
N GLU A 63 -12.88 3.94 -0.82
CA GLU A 63 -11.49 4.28 -0.53
C GLU A 63 -10.71 3.07 0.02
N THR A 64 -11.38 2.18 0.77
CA THR A 64 -10.80 0.91 1.22
C THR A 64 -10.41 0.04 0.02
N GLU A 65 -11.29 -0.07 -0.97
CA GLU A 65 -11.02 -0.88 -2.15
C GLU A 65 -9.92 -0.27 -3.03
N LEU A 66 -9.92 1.05 -3.21
CA LEU A 66 -8.86 1.75 -3.93
C LEU A 66 -7.48 1.55 -3.25
N ASN A 67 -7.42 1.54 -1.92
CA ASN A 67 -6.18 1.28 -1.19
C ASN A 67 -5.64 -0.14 -1.41
N LYS A 68 -6.52 -1.15 -1.46
CA LYS A 68 -6.12 -2.53 -1.78
C LYS A 68 -5.57 -2.63 -3.20
N GLN A 69 -6.26 -2.01 -4.16
CA GLN A 69 -5.84 -2.00 -5.57
C GLN A 69 -4.50 -1.29 -5.74
N ALA A 70 -4.31 -0.13 -5.12
CA ALA A 70 -3.05 0.60 -5.16
C ALA A 70 -1.88 -0.25 -4.61
N THR A 71 -2.10 -0.96 -3.50
CA THR A 71 -1.10 -1.85 -2.91
C THR A 71 -0.77 -3.03 -3.84
N ALA A 72 -1.79 -3.63 -4.46
CA ALA A 72 -1.62 -4.73 -5.42
C ALA A 72 -0.86 -4.30 -6.69
N THR A 73 -1.12 -3.09 -7.19
CA THR A 73 -0.39 -2.52 -8.34
C THR A 73 1.10 -2.37 -8.04
N VAL A 74 1.44 -1.80 -6.88
CA VAL A 74 2.86 -1.66 -6.46
C VAL A 74 3.55 -3.04 -6.41
N TYR A 75 2.90 -4.05 -5.85
CA TYR A 75 3.46 -5.40 -5.81
C TYR A 75 3.65 -5.99 -7.22
N THR A 76 2.70 -5.74 -8.12
CA THR A 76 2.77 -6.19 -9.51
C THR A 76 3.95 -5.56 -10.26
N GLU A 77 4.20 -4.26 -10.06
CA GLU A 77 5.35 -3.57 -10.66
C GLU A 77 6.69 -4.08 -10.13
N GLN A 78 6.77 -4.31 -8.81
CA GLN A 78 7.96 -4.91 -8.19
C GLN A 78 8.23 -6.33 -8.71
N MET A 79 7.18 -7.14 -8.83
CA MET A 79 7.29 -8.49 -9.38
C MET A 79 7.81 -8.47 -10.82
N LYS A 80 7.27 -7.58 -11.66
CA LYS A 80 7.74 -7.40 -13.05
C LYS A 80 9.21 -7.01 -13.11
N ALA A 81 9.68 -6.15 -12.21
CA ALA A 81 11.08 -5.76 -12.16
C ALA A 81 11.98 -6.95 -11.79
N CYS A 82 11.59 -7.77 -10.82
CA CYS A 82 12.31 -8.98 -10.46
C CYS A 82 12.28 -10.03 -11.58
N ASP A 83 11.15 -10.20 -12.26
CA ASP A 83 11.03 -11.10 -13.41
C ASP A 83 11.98 -10.66 -14.53
N GLN A 84 12.05 -9.36 -14.86
CA GLN A 84 12.99 -8.85 -15.85
C GLN A 84 14.45 -9.11 -15.45
N GLN A 85 14.81 -8.86 -14.18
CA GLN A 85 16.16 -9.16 -13.69
C GLN A 85 16.52 -10.64 -13.80
N ARG A 86 15.56 -11.53 -13.49
CA ARG A 86 15.73 -12.97 -13.65
C ARG A 86 15.95 -13.33 -15.12
N ASP A 87 15.14 -12.78 -16.02
CA ASP A 87 15.21 -13.09 -17.44
C ASP A 87 16.53 -12.59 -18.05
N ASP A 88 17.01 -11.41 -17.64
CA ASP A 88 18.31 -10.87 -18.04
C ASP A 88 19.47 -11.75 -17.53
N LEU A 89 19.40 -12.19 -16.27
CA LEU A 89 20.40 -13.08 -15.68
C LEU A 89 20.44 -14.45 -16.37
N LEU A 90 19.28 -15.05 -16.63
CA LEU A 90 19.20 -16.32 -17.34
C LEU A 90 19.69 -16.18 -18.78
N THR A 91 19.33 -15.09 -19.46
CA THR A 91 19.82 -14.78 -20.81
C THR A 91 21.34 -14.66 -20.83
N ASN A 92 21.93 -13.94 -19.85
CA ASN A 92 23.37 -13.83 -19.72
C ASN A 92 24.03 -15.19 -19.47
N LEU A 93 23.52 -15.95 -18.50
CA LEU A 93 24.06 -17.26 -18.11
C LEU A 93 24.10 -18.22 -19.31
N PHE A 94 22.98 -18.36 -20.03
CA PHE A 94 22.94 -19.21 -21.22
C PHE A 94 23.75 -18.63 -22.38
N GLY A 95 23.81 -17.30 -22.51
CA GLY A 95 24.70 -16.63 -23.46
C GLY A 95 26.18 -16.98 -23.23
N VAL A 96 26.63 -16.99 -21.97
CA VAL A 96 27.99 -17.40 -21.61
C VAL A 96 28.22 -18.87 -21.94
N VAL A 97 27.30 -19.78 -21.57
CA VAL A 97 27.42 -21.21 -21.91
C VAL A 97 27.58 -21.40 -23.42
N ARG A 98 26.72 -20.76 -24.23
CA ARG A 98 26.78 -20.85 -25.69
C ARG A 98 28.07 -20.27 -26.26
N ALA A 99 28.58 -19.17 -25.72
CA ALA A 99 29.86 -18.61 -26.13
C ALA A 99 31.03 -19.58 -25.84
N GLN A 100 30.99 -20.28 -24.71
CA GLN A 100 32.04 -21.22 -24.28
C GLN A 100 32.08 -22.52 -25.11
N LEU A 101 31.06 -22.81 -25.92
CA LEU A 101 31.12 -23.90 -26.92
C LEU A 101 32.28 -23.73 -27.92
N LYS A 102 32.76 -22.49 -28.10
CA LYS A 102 33.90 -22.17 -28.98
C LYS A 102 35.21 -21.95 -28.21
N SER A 103 35.24 -22.24 -26.91
CA SER A 103 36.42 -22.02 -26.06
C SER A 103 37.64 -22.80 -26.59
N PRO A 104 38.86 -22.21 -26.58
CA PRO A 104 40.08 -22.92 -26.92
C PRO A 104 40.47 -23.96 -25.85
N VAL A 105 39.95 -23.82 -24.62
CA VAL A 105 40.20 -24.76 -23.52
C VAL A 105 39.24 -25.94 -23.62
N ALA A 106 39.75 -27.14 -23.91
CA ALA A 106 38.94 -28.33 -24.15
C ALA A 106 37.98 -28.66 -22.99
N ALA A 107 38.46 -28.61 -21.74
CA ALA A 107 37.63 -28.88 -20.57
C ALA A 107 36.43 -27.93 -20.45
N VAL A 108 36.64 -26.63 -20.73
CA VAL A 108 35.58 -25.60 -20.70
C VAL A 108 34.57 -25.83 -21.82
N ARG A 109 35.04 -26.17 -23.02
CA ARG A 109 34.19 -26.45 -24.18
C ARG A 109 33.30 -27.68 -23.98
N GLU A 110 33.86 -28.77 -23.47
CA GLU A 110 33.07 -29.99 -23.21
C GLU A 110 32.07 -29.80 -22.07
N ALA A 111 32.44 -29.04 -21.02
CA ALA A 111 31.50 -28.64 -19.97
C ALA A 111 30.35 -27.79 -20.55
N ALA A 112 30.64 -26.83 -21.43
CA ALA A 112 29.63 -26.03 -22.09
C ALA A 112 28.66 -26.88 -22.94
N LYS A 113 29.16 -27.86 -23.71
CA LYS A 113 28.31 -28.79 -24.48
C LYS A 113 27.38 -29.62 -23.59
N ALA A 114 27.84 -30.02 -22.41
CA ALA A 114 27.01 -30.77 -21.46
C ALA A 114 25.88 -29.91 -20.86
N LEU A 115 26.11 -28.59 -20.76
CA LEU A 115 25.17 -27.61 -20.20
C LEU A 115 24.24 -26.98 -21.25
N ASP A 116 24.61 -26.96 -22.53
CA ASP A 116 23.79 -26.44 -23.63
C ASP A 116 22.69 -27.45 -24.03
N LYS A 117 21.71 -27.62 -23.13
CA LYS A 117 20.49 -28.39 -23.38
C LYS A 117 19.40 -27.39 -23.77
N GLY A 118 19.19 -27.24 -25.07
CA GLY A 118 18.11 -26.43 -25.63
C GLY A 118 16.73 -26.83 -25.12
#